data_AF-A0A534J6P9-F1
#
_entry.id   AF-A0A534J6P9-F1
#
_cell.length_a   1.000
_cell.length_b   1.000
_cell.length_c   1.000
_cell.angle_alpha   90.00
_cell.angle_beta   90.00
_cell.angle_gamma   90.00
#
_symmetry.space_group_name_H-M   'P 1'
#
loop_
_entity.id
_entity.type
_entity.pdbx_description
1 polymer ?
#
loop_
_entity_poly.entity_id
_entity_poly.type
_entity_poly.pdbx_seq_one_letter_code
_entity_poly.pdbx_strand_id
1 'polypeptide(L)'
;MSSGPRSATLAERFILAFRLPYVLGCVLVGVVLFGIVDAVLQAYSATSNVDRTFAYVFAPPNVAVYLLVAYSFYASRYMRERLEQVGLAPFLPDGEAGYARIFGSVSAKRPQVVTWALFLVTLLLATNASAFSGAGPGTFVFNAGPGSALEFISGIYSLVSYAVATLGLSSVLWTYSTISRGIHRFGGAPLTLRPYFEDAFLGLKPVGSLALSLASAYFGFIG
;
A
#
# COMPACT_ATOMS: atom_id res chain seq x y z
N MET A 1 23.85 11.34 7.90
CA MET A 1 23.47 11.37 6.47
C MET A 1 21.96 11.42 6.37
N SER A 2 21.43 12.60 6.05
CA SER A 2 20.01 12.92 5.98
C SER A 2 19.33 12.13 4.86
N SER A 3 18.47 11.19 5.24
CA SER A 3 17.53 10.56 4.30
C SER A 3 16.47 11.59 3.95
N GLY A 4 16.65 12.29 2.82
CA GLY A 4 15.65 13.21 2.31
C GLY A 4 14.34 12.50 1.92
N PRO A 5 13.28 13.28 1.63
CA PRO A 5 11.95 12.79 1.22
C PRO A 5 11.92 11.92 -0.06
N ARG A 6 13.08 11.73 -0.71
CA ARG A 6 13.30 10.90 -1.91
C ARG A 6 13.47 9.40 -1.65
N SER A 7 13.45 8.94 -0.40
CA SER A 7 13.75 7.53 -0.11
C SER A 7 12.54 6.64 -0.39
N ALA A 8 12.75 5.59 -1.20
CA ALA A 8 11.70 4.65 -1.55
C ALA A 8 11.08 4.00 -0.31
N THR A 9 9.75 3.85 -0.30
CA THR A 9 9.00 3.19 0.78
C THR A 9 9.42 1.72 0.90
N LEU A 10 9.09 1.07 2.02
CA LEU A 10 9.38 -0.37 2.18
C LEU A 10 8.72 -1.21 1.09
N ALA A 11 7.49 -0.87 0.71
CA ALA A 11 6.76 -1.51 -0.38
C ALA A 11 7.45 -1.30 -1.74
N GLU A 12 7.92 -0.08 -2.03
CA GLU A 12 8.66 0.19 -3.27
C GLU A 12 10.00 -0.55 -3.33
N ARG A 13 10.73 -0.62 -2.20
CA ARG A 13 11.99 -1.37 -2.09
C ARG A 13 11.79 -2.86 -2.33
N PHE A 14 10.68 -3.42 -1.85
CA PHE A 14 10.33 -4.81 -2.06
C PHE A 14 10.11 -5.10 -3.55
N ILE A 15 9.39 -4.23 -4.27
CA ILE A 15 9.15 -4.40 -5.72
C ILE A 15 10.42 -4.16 -6.54
N LEU A 16 11.21 -3.15 -6.18
CA LEU A 16 12.48 -2.86 -6.85
C LEU A 16 13.52 -3.97 -6.69
N ALA A 17 13.41 -4.82 -5.66
CA ALA A 17 14.27 -5.99 -5.49
C ALA A 17 14.15 -6.99 -6.66
N PHE A 18 12.99 -7.05 -7.31
CA PHE A 18 12.75 -7.93 -8.47
C PHE A 18 13.40 -7.42 -9.77
N ARG A 19 14.06 -6.25 -9.76
CA ARG A 19 14.73 -5.62 -10.93
C ARG A 19 13.87 -5.49 -12.19
N LEU A 20 12.54 -5.50 -12.04
CA LEU A 20 11.58 -5.34 -13.12
C LEU A 20 11.07 -3.88 -13.21
N PRO A 21 10.52 -3.46 -14.37
CA PRO A 21 9.76 -2.22 -14.46
C PRO A 21 8.65 -2.21 -13.42
N TYR A 22 8.52 -1.13 -12.65
CA TYR A 22 7.73 -1.13 -11.41
C TYR A 22 6.28 -1.54 -11.58
N VAL A 23 5.64 -1.13 -12.68
CA VAL A 23 4.26 -1.52 -13.01
C VAL A 23 4.15 -3.04 -13.18
N LEU A 24 5.09 -3.64 -13.92
CA LEU A 24 5.16 -5.08 -14.09
C LEU A 24 5.49 -5.79 -12.77
N GLY A 25 6.33 -5.18 -11.93
CA GLY A 25 6.61 -5.65 -10.58
C GLY A 25 5.37 -5.67 -9.69
N CYS A 26 4.54 -4.63 -9.71
CA CYS A 26 3.27 -4.60 -8.97
C CYS A 26 2.31 -5.70 -9.44
N VAL A 27 2.19 -5.91 -10.76
CA VAL A 27 1.32 -6.96 -11.32
C VAL A 27 1.86 -8.35 -10.98
N LEU A 28 3.16 -8.58 -11.12
CA LEU A 28 3.78 -9.86 -10.81
C LEU A 28 3.67 -10.20 -9.32
N VAL A 29 3.89 -9.22 -8.44
CA VAL A 29 3.78 -9.41 -6.99
C VAL A 29 2.32 -9.55 -6.56
N GLY A 30 1.45 -8.62 -6.93
CA GLY A 30 0.07 -8.56 -6.45
C GLY A 30 -0.89 -9.54 -7.12
N VAL A 31 -0.74 -9.77 -8.43
CA VAL A 31 -1.65 -10.65 -9.19
C VAL A 31 -1.11 -12.06 -9.32
N VAL A 32 0.17 -12.22 -9.66
CA VAL A 32 0.72 -13.55 -9.97
C VAL A 32 1.16 -14.28 -8.70
N LEU A 33 2.14 -13.74 -7.98
CA LEU A 33 2.72 -14.39 -6.80
C LEU A 33 1.72 -14.46 -5.64
N PHE A 34 1.27 -13.31 -5.13
CA PHE A 34 0.44 -13.30 -3.93
C PHE A 34 -1.07 -13.33 -4.22
N GLY A 35 -1.46 -13.49 -5.49
CA GLY A 35 -2.85 -13.61 -5.92
C GLY A 35 -3.17 -15.01 -6.46
N ILE A 36 -2.80 -15.26 -7.71
CA ILE A 36 -3.11 -16.51 -8.42
C ILE A 36 -2.43 -17.70 -7.76
N VAL A 37 -1.13 -17.63 -7.47
CA VAL A 37 -0.40 -18.77 -6.88
C VAL A 37 -0.96 -19.11 -5.49
N ASP A 38 -1.25 -18.09 -4.68
CA ASP A 38 -1.88 -18.27 -3.37
C ASP A 38 -3.23 -18.98 -3.46
N ALA A 39 -4.12 -18.49 -4.33
CA ALA A 39 -5.44 -19.07 -4.50
C ALA A 39 -5.44 -20.46 -5.15
N VAL A 40 -4.47 -20.73 -6.04
CA VAL A 40 -4.26 -22.08 -6.57
C VAL A 40 -3.85 -23.02 -5.44
N LEU A 41 -2.87 -22.65 -4.62
CA LEU A 41 -2.44 -23.47 -3.49
C LEU A 41 -3.59 -23.73 -2.51
N GLN A 42 -4.34 -22.68 -2.14
CA GLN A 42 -5.43 -22.76 -1.18
C GLN A 42 -6.61 -23.60 -1.69
N ALA A 43 -7.06 -23.36 -2.92
CA ALA A 43 -8.19 -24.10 -3.46
C ALA A 43 -7.83 -25.54 -3.83
N TYR A 44 -6.60 -25.77 -4.31
CA TYR A 44 -6.13 -27.12 -4.60
C TYR A 44 -5.92 -27.94 -3.32
N SER A 45 -5.36 -27.33 -2.26
CA SER A 45 -5.22 -28.00 -0.96
C SER A 45 -6.57 -28.42 -0.36
N ALA A 46 -7.59 -27.56 -0.48
CA ALA A 46 -8.90 -27.82 0.08
C ALA A 46 -9.74 -28.80 -0.75
N THR A 47 -9.59 -28.79 -2.07
CA THR A 47 -10.57 -29.43 -2.97
C THR A 47 -10.00 -30.59 -3.77
N SER A 48 -8.67 -30.67 -3.93
CA SER A 48 -7.95 -31.64 -4.78
C SER A 48 -8.52 -31.77 -6.22
N ASN A 49 -9.24 -30.76 -6.70
CA ASN A 49 -9.98 -30.78 -7.96
C ASN A 49 -9.68 -29.51 -8.76
N VAL A 50 -9.16 -29.71 -9.97
CA VAL A 50 -8.65 -28.63 -10.84
C VAL A 50 -9.77 -27.69 -11.30
N ASP A 51 -10.98 -28.20 -11.59
CA ASP A 51 -12.08 -27.39 -12.09
C ASP A 51 -12.60 -26.41 -11.02
N ARG A 52 -12.69 -26.89 -9.77
CA ARG A 52 -13.08 -26.04 -8.64
C ARG A 52 -11.98 -25.04 -8.27
N THR A 53 -10.71 -25.42 -8.39
CA THR A 53 -9.58 -24.50 -8.24
C THR A 53 -9.64 -23.39 -9.28
N PHE A 54 -9.90 -23.72 -10.55
CA PHE A 54 -9.99 -22.72 -11.62
C PHE A 54 -11.16 -21.75 -11.38
N ALA A 55 -12.33 -22.27 -11.03
CA ALA A 55 -13.49 -21.45 -10.70
C ALA A 55 -13.24 -20.52 -9.50
N TYR A 56 -12.49 -20.99 -8.49
CA TYR A 56 -12.12 -20.17 -7.33
C TYR A 56 -11.13 -19.06 -7.70
N VAL A 57 -10.06 -19.38 -8.43
CA VAL A 57 -9.02 -18.41 -8.82
C VAL A 57 -9.58 -17.27 -9.67
N PHE A 58 -10.49 -17.58 -10.60
CA PHE A 58 -11.11 -16.59 -11.48
C PHE A 58 -12.45 -16.05 -10.95
N ALA A 59 -12.80 -16.35 -9.71
CA ALA A 59 -14.00 -15.79 -9.09
C ALA A 59 -13.87 -14.25 -9.05
N PRO A 60 -14.92 -13.50 -9.44
CA PRO A 60 -14.91 -12.03 -9.40
C PRO A 60 -14.38 -11.41 -8.09
N PRO A 61 -14.73 -11.88 -6.88
CA PRO A 61 -14.19 -11.32 -5.65
C PRO A 61 -12.68 -11.50 -5.50
N ASN A 62 -12.13 -12.64 -5.93
CA ASN A 62 -10.71 -12.94 -5.81
C ASN A 62 -9.88 -12.11 -6.80
N VAL A 63 -10.36 -11.99 -8.04
CA VAL A 63 -9.75 -11.11 -9.05
C VAL A 63 -9.71 -9.66 -8.58
N ALA A 64 -10.79 -9.18 -7.94
CA ALA A 64 -10.84 -7.84 -7.37
C ALA A 64 -9.78 -7.64 -6.27
N VAL A 65 -9.58 -8.63 -5.38
CA VAL A 65 -8.53 -8.58 -4.35
C VAL A 65 -7.14 -8.53 -4.97
N TYR A 66 -6.84 -9.33 -5.99
CA TYR A 66 -5.54 -9.32 -6.66
C TYR A 66 -5.21 -7.95 -7.28
N LEU A 67 -6.20 -7.36 -7.96
CA LEU A 67 -6.10 -6.03 -8.55
C LEU A 67 -5.94 -4.96 -7.48
N LEU A 68 -6.68 -5.06 -6.37
CA LEU A 68 -6.57 -4.14 -5.23
C LEU A 68 -5.18 -4.17 -4.62
N VAL A 69 -4.61 -5.37 -4.40
CA VAL A 69 -3.25 -5.53 -3.88
C VAL A 69 -2.24 -4.93 -4.85
N ALA A 70 -2.32 -5.25 -6.15
CA ALA A 70 -1.43 -4.66 -7.16
C ALA A 70 -1.57 -3.14 -7.25
N TYR A 71 -2.78 -2.62 -7.17
CA TYR A 71 -3.07 -1.19 -7.17
C TYR A 71 -2.52 -0.50 -5.92
N SER A 72 -2.59 -1.13 -4.74
CA SER A 72 -2.04 -0.54 -3.49
C SER A 72 -0.54 -0.25 -3.61
N PHE A 73 0.21 -1.18 -4.20
CA PHE A 73 1.64 -1.00 -4.46
C PHE A 73 1.91 0.11 -5.49
N TYR A 74 1.07 0.21 -6.52
CA TYR A 74 1.17 1.26 -7.52
C TYR A 74 0.82 2.65 -6.96
N ALA A 75 -0.28 2.76 -6.22
CA ALA A 75 -0.84 4.01 -5.70
C ALA A 75 0.15 4.72 -4.77
N SER A 76 0.84 3.99 -3.90
CA SER A 76 1.83 4.59 -2.99
C SER A 76 2.98 5.30 -3.73
N ARG A 77 3.48 4.69 -4.81
CA ARG A 77 4.50 5.31 -5.67
C ARG A 77 3.94 6.48 -6.45
N TYR A 78 2.74 6.34 -7.02
CA TYR A 78 2.09 7.40 -7.78
C TYR A 78 1.91 8.67 -6.91
N MET A 79 1.46 8.53 -5.67
CA MET A 79 1.32 9.65 -4.73
C MET A 79 2.66 10.32 -4.41
N ARG A 80 3.75 9.53 -4.31
CA ARG A 80 5.10 10.04 -4.05
C ARG A 80 5.67 10.78 -5.25
N GLU A 81 5.58 10.22 -6.45
CA GLU A 81 6.04 10.87 -7.69
C GLU A 81 5.27 12.18 -7.95
N ARG A 82 3.97 12.22 -7.67
CA ARG A 82 3.18 13.45 -7.76
C ARG A 82 3.63 14.53 -6.77
N LEU A 83 4.00 14.14 -5.55
CA LEU A 83 4.55 15.06 -4.55
C LEU A 83 5.90 15.66 -5.00
N GLU A 84 6.76 14.83 -5.61
CA GLU A 84 8.04 15.29 -6.17
C GLU A 84 7.84 16.23 -7.37
N GLN A 85 6.91 15.91 -8.27
CA GLN A 85 6.61 16.72 -9.46
C GLN A 85 6.09 18.12 -9.12
N VAL A 86 5.26 18.24 -8.08
CA VAL A 86 4.68 19.54 -7.69
C VAL A 86 5.71 20.44 -7.01
N GLY A 87 6.79 19.86 -6.45
CA GLY A 87 7.97 20.60 -6.00
C GLY A 87 7.62 21.79 -5.11
N LEU A 88 7.10 21.55 -3.89
CA LEU A 88 6.60 22.60 -2.99
C LEU A 88 7.70 23.44 -2.31
N ALA A 89 8.97 23.06 -2.49
CA ALA A 89 10.13 23.75 -1.89
C ALA A 89 10.22 25.26 -2.21
N PRO A 90 9.92 25.76 -3.43
CA PRO A 90 10.02 27.18 -3.77
C PRO A 90 9.03 28.10 -3.03
N PHE A 91 7.98 27.54 -2.42
CA PHE A 91 6.95 28.30 -1.70
C PHE A 91 7.23 28.46 -0.21
N LEU A 92 8.27 27.79 0.30
CA LEU A 92 8.68 27.85 1.70
C LEU A 92 9.82 28.87 1.85
N PRO A 93 9.79 29.74 2.87
CA PRO A 93 10.84 30.74 3.12
C PRO A 93 12.21 30.09 3.41
N ASP A 94 12.20 28.88 3.98
CA ASP A 94 13.39 28.05 4.22
C ASP A 94 13.73 27.10 3.05
N GLY A 95 13.03 27.20 1.92
CA GLY A 95 13.25 26.41 0.71
C GLY A 95 13.24 24.89 0.94
N GLU A 96 14.31 24.23 0.50
CA GLU A 96 14.56 22.78 0.65
C GLU A 96 14.61 22.33 2.12
N ALA A 97 15.10 23.18 3.04
CA ALA A 97 15.23 22.85 4.46
C ALA A 97 13.86 22.81 5.16
N GLY A 98 12.98 23.76 4.85
CA GLY A 98 11.59 23.75 5.30
C GLY A 98 10.80 22.57 4.73
N TYR A 99 11.04 22.25 3.44
CA TYR A 99 10.42 21.10 2.78
C TYR A 99 10.85 19.78 3.43
N ALA A 100 12.15 19.60 3.70
CA ALA A 100 12.66 18.42 4.39
C ALA A 100 12.14 18.31 5.84
N ARG A 101 11.90 19.44 6.53
CA ARG A 101 11.35 19.44 7.89
C ARG A 101 9.89 19.01 7.94
N ILE A 102 9.09 19.43 6.95
CA ILE A 102 7.65 19.14 6.88
C ILE A 102 7.41 17.74 6.29
N PHE A 103 8.03 17.43 5.15
CA PHE A 103 7.80 16.21 4.38
C PHE A 103 8.84 15.10 4.64
N GLY A 104 9.90 15.34 5.41
CA GLY A 104 10.90 14.31 5.77
C GLY A 104 10.31 13.12 6.53
N SER A 105 9.16 13.30 7.17
CA SER A 105 8.41 12.23 7.85
C SER A 105 7.74 11.23 6.89
N VAL A 106 7.53 11.58 5.61
CA VAL A 106 6.94 10.70 4.59
C VAL A 106 7.84 9.48 4.34
N SER A 107 9.16 9.66 4.45
CA SER A 107 10.20 8.62 4.30
C SER A 107 10.57 7.90 5.61
N ALA A 108 9.89 8.18 6.73
CA ALA A 108 10.23 7.59 8.01
C ALA A 108 9.87 6.09 8.04
N LYS A 109 10.90 5.23 8.02
CA LYS A 109 10.75 3.77 7.99
C LYS A 109 10.11 3.19 9.26
N ARG A 110 10.42 3.74 10.44
CA ARG A 110 9.93 3.24 11.74
C ARG A 110 8.41 3.30 11.88
N PRO A 111 7.74 4.44 11.66
CA PRO A 111 6.29 4.48 11.79
C PRO A 111 5.57 3.66 10.71
N GLN A 112 6.14 3.53 9.51
CA GLN A 112 5.58 2.67 8.47
C GLN A 112 5.54 1.18 8.90
N VAL A 113 6.59 0.69 9.58
CA VAL A 113 6.60 -0.68 10.13
C VAL A 113 5.58 -0.85 11.25
N VAL A 114 5.42 0.16 12.11
CA VAL A 114 4.42 0.11 13.20
C VAL A 114 3.00 0.09 12.63
N THR A 115 2.69 0.95 11.65
CA THR A 115 1.39 0.92 10.98
C THR A 115 1.15 -0.38 10.25
N TRP A 116 2.18 -0.94 9.60
CA TRP A 116 2.07 -2.25 8.97
C TRP A 116 1.77 -3.34 10.01
N ALA A 117 2.54 -3.40 11.11
CA ALA A 117 2.36 -4.42 12.15
C ALA A 117 0.98 -4.32 12.80
N LEU A 118 0.52 -3.11 13.10
CA LEU A 118 -0.84 -2.88 13.62
C LEU A 118 -1.89 -3.35 12.61
N PHE A 119 -1.76 -2.93 11.35
CA PHE A 119 -2.72 -3.29 10.30
C PHE A 119 -2.77 -4.80 10.09
N LEU A 120 -1.61 -5.46 10.04
CA LEU A 120 -1.48 -6.91 9.95
C LEU A 120 -2.18 -7.60 11.12
N VAL A 121 -1.90 -7.21 12.36
CA VAL A 121 -2.51 -7.81 13.56
C VAL A 121 -4.03 -7.63 13.54
N THR A 122 -4.53 -6.44 13.23
CA THR A 122 -5.98 -6.17 13.16
C THR A 122 -6.66 -7.01 12.07
N LEU A 123 -6.06 -7.10 10.89
CA LEU A 123 -6.60 -7.90 9.78
C LEU A 123 -6.50 -9.41 10.04
N LEU A 124 -5.47 -9.88 10.74
CA LEU A 124 -5.35 -11.27 11.16
C LEU A 124 -6.43 -11.64 12.19
N LEU A 125 -6.69 -10.74 13.15
CA LEU A 125 -7.78 -10.89 14.12
C LEU A 125 -9.14 -10.89 13.44
N ALA A 126 -9.38 -9.99 12.49
CA ALA A 126 -10.65 -9.90 11.77
C ALA A 126 -10.95 -11.15 10.93
N THR A 127 -9.96 -11.66 10.21
CA THR A 127 -10.13 -12.86 9.36
C THR A 127 -10.23 -14.15 10.16
N ASN A 128 -9.62 -14.23 11.34
CA ASN A 128 -9.74 -15.38 12.23
C ASN A 128 -10.79 -15.18 13.34
N ALA A 129 -11.62 -14.14 13.27
CA ALA A 129 -12.62 -13.85 14.30
C ALA A 129 -13.64 -14.99 14.48
N SER A 130 -13.96 -15.73 13.41
CA SER A 130 -14.80 -16.93 13.46
C SER A 130 -14.16 -18.06 14.26
N ALA A 131 -12.84 -18.23 14.16
CA ALA A 131 -12.09 -19.20 14.94
C ALA A 131 -12.01 -18.79 16.42
N PHE A 132 -11.78 -17.52 16.70
CA PHE A 132 -11.74 -17.00 18.08
C PHE A 132 -13.10 -17.04 18.77
N SER A 133 -14.19 -16.87 18.04
CA SER A 133 -15.56 -16.93 18.57
C SER A 133 -16.14 -18.35 18.62
N GLY A 134 -15.40 -19.37 18.13
CA GLY A 134 -15.87 -20.75 18.04
C GLY A 134 -17.01 -20.96 17.03
N ALA A 135 -17.29 -19.97 16.17
CA ALA A 135 -18.38 -19.99 15.20
C ALA A 135 -18.04 -20.77 13.92
N GLY A 136 -16.78 -21.11 13.69
CA GLY A 136 -16.34 -21.92 12.54
C GLY A 136 -14.81 -21.97 12.38
N PRO A 137 -14.31 -22.71 11.39
CA PRO A 137 -12.87 -22.72 11.08
C PRO A 137 -12.40 -21.32 10.63
N GLY A 138 -11.18 -20.96 11.04
CA GLY A 138 -10.52 -19.73 10.61
C GLY A 138 -10.07 -19.82 9.15
N THR A 139 -9.79 -18.68 8.52
CA THR A 139 -9.31 -18.63 7.13
C THR A 139 -7.95 -19.32 6.95
N PHE A 140 -7.13 -19.36 8.00
CA PHE A 140 -5.83 -20.04 8.00
C PHE A 140 -5.93 -21.33 8.82
N VAL A 141 -5.77 -22.47 8.15
CA VAL A 141 -5.78 -23.80 8.78
C VAL A 141 -4.39 -24.40 8.66
N PHE A 142 -3.77 -24.69 9.82
CA PHE A 142 -2.47 -25.36 9.90
C PHE A 142 -2.68 -26.77 10.41
N ASN A 143 -2.96 -27.71 9.50
CA ASN A 143 -3.07 -29.11 9.86
C ASN A 143 -1.67 -29.76 9.85
N ALA A 144 -1.32 -30.48 10.92
CA ALA A 144 -0.05 -31.20 11.07
C ALA A 144 -0.28 -32.71 11.24
N GLY A 145 -0.93 -33.34 10.25
CA GLY A 145 -1.17 -34.78 10.16
C GLY A 145 -0.48 -35.45 8.96
N PRO A 146 -0.44 -36.79 8.91
CA PRO A 146 0.12 -37.51 7.75
C PRO A 146 -0.76 -37.24 6.51
N GLY A 147 -0.20 -36.60 5.49
CA GLY A 147 -0.93 -36.14 4.29
C GLY A 147 -1.23 -34.64 4.26
N SER A 148 -1.00 -33.90 5.34
CA SER A 148 -1.32 -32.46 5.44
C SER A 148 -0.14 -31.53 5.09
N ALA A 149 0.96 -32.05 4.55
CA ALA A 149 2.14 -31.23 4.22
C ALA A 149 1.79 -30.11 3.22
N LEU A 150 0.91 -30.41 2.24
CA LEU A 150 0.46 -29.42 1.27
C LEU A 150 -0.48 -28.38 1.89
N GLU A 151 -1.36 -28.78 2.82
CA GLU A 151 -2.21 -27.85 3.59
C GLU A 151 -1.36 -26.93 4.48
N PHE A 152 -0.32 -27.47 5.12
CA PHE A 152 0.61 -26.70 5.93
C PHE A 152 1.41 -25.68 5.10
N ILE A 153 1.94 -26.10 3.95
CA ILE A 153 2.65 -25.20 3.01
C ILE A 153 1.70 -24.13 2.48
N SER A 154 0.47 -24.50 2.11
CA SER A 154 -0.55 -23.54 1.70
C SER A 154 -0.85 -22.53 2.80
N GLY A 155 -1.02 -22.97 4.05
CA GLY A 155 -1.27 -22.08 5.19
C GLY A 155 -0.13 -21.09 5.43
N ILE A 156 1.13 -21.54 5.34
CA ILE A 156 2.30 -20.65 5.44
C ILE A 156 2.31 -19.66 4.27
N TYR A 157 2.08 -20.14 3.05
CA TYR A 157 2.08 -19.30 1.86
C TYR A 157 1.02 -18.22 1.96
N SER A 158 -0.22 -18.58 2.34
CA SER A 158 -1.30 -17.62 2.54
C SER A 158 -1.02 -16.61 3.65
N LEU A 159 -0.37 -17.02 4.74
CA LEU A 159 0.06 -16.09 5.78
C LEU A 159 1.08 -15.07 5.25
N VAL A 160 2.04 -15.53 4.43
CA VAL A 160 3.03 -14.65 3.80
C VAL A 160 2.38 -13.73 2.77
N SER A 161 1.50 -14.26 1.91
CA SER A 161 0.70 -13.49 0.95
C SER A 161 -0.08 -12.37 1.64
N TYR A 162 -0.69 -12.68 2.78
CA TYR A 162 -1.43 -11.73 3.58
C TYR A 162 -0.52 -10.65 4.21
N ALA A 163 0.64 -11.04 4.72
CA ALA A 163 1.63 -10.11 5.23
C ALA A 163 2.13 -9.15 4.15
N VAL A 164 2.28 -9.62 2.92
CA VAL A 164 2.69 -8.77 1.78
C VAL A 164 1.55 -7.87 1.30
N ALA A 165 0.32 -8.37 1.22
CA ALA A 165 -0.84 -7.56 0.89
C ALA A 165 -1.01 -6.39 1.88
N THR A 166 -0.88 -6.68 3.18
CA THR A 166 -0.95 -5.64 4.24
C THR A 166 0.20 -4.64 4.18
N LEU A 167 1.39 -5.01 3.68
CA LEU A 167 2.47 -4.06 3.40
C LEU A 167 2.06 -3.02 2.35
N GLY A 168 1.45 -3.45 1.24
CA GLY A 168 0.96 -2.55 0.19
C GLY A 168 -0.10 -1.59 0.72
N LEU A 169 -1.11 -2.14 1.41
CA LEU A 169 -2.22 -1.38 2.00
C LEU A 169 -1.76 -0.34 3.03
N SER A 170 -0.95 -0.76 3.99
CA SER A 170 -0.40 0.14 5.02
C SER A 170 0.49 1.22 4.41
N SER A 171 1.21 0.92 3.33
CA SER A 171 2.01 1.91 2.61
C SER A 171 1.15 3.02 2.02
N VAL A 172 0.02 2.70 1.38
CA VAL A 172 -0.91 3.70 0.82
C VAL A 172 -1.47 4.60 1.91
N LEU A 173 -1.98 4.01 2.99
CA LEU A 173 -2.55 4.74 4.13
C LEU A 173 -1.51 5.67 4.78
N TRP A 174 -0.29 5.16 4.94
CA TRP A 174 0.81 5.94 5.50
C TRP A 174 1.20 7.10 4.57
N THR A 175 1.38 6.86 3.27
CA THR A 175 1.71 7.92 2.30
C THR A 175 0.61 8.98 2.24
N TYR A 176 -0.66 8.56 2.21
CA TYR A 176 -1.78 9.49 2.17
C TYR A 176 -1.86 10.35 3.44
N SER A 177 -1.81 9.73 4.62
CA SER A 177 -1.93 10.44 5.89
C SER A 177 -0.74 11.37 6.16
N THR A 178 0.48 10.98 5.78
CA THR A 178 1.67 11.84 5.92
C THR A 178 1.64 13.01 4.96
N ILE A 179 1.25 12.80 3.69
CA ILE A 179 1.14 13.89 2.72
C ILE A 179 0.01 14.85 3.12
N SER A 180 -1.15 14.34 3.53
CA SER A 180 -2.28 15.16 4.00
C SER A 180 -1.90 16.02 5.21
N ARG A 181 -1.22 15.44 6.22
CA ARG A 181 -0.67 16.21 7.35
C ARG A 181 0.39 17.23 6.92
N GLY A 182 1.20 16.89 5.93
CA GLY A 182 2.20 17.79 5.34
C GLY A 182 1.56 19.00 4.69
N ILE A 183 0.49 18.80 3.90
CA ILE A 183 -0.30 19.88 3.27
C ILE A 183 -0.98 20.74 4.35
N HIS A 184 -1.54 20.14 5.38
CA HIS A 184 -2.17 20.88 6.47
C HIS A 184 -1.16 21.78 7.22
N ARG A 185 0.05 21.27 7.49
CA ARG A 185 1.14 22.07 8.08
C ARG A 185 1.67 23.13 7.13
N PHE A 186 1.72 22.84 5.83
CA PHE A 186 2.11 23.81 4.80
C PHE A 186 1.13 24.99 4.74
N GLY A 187 -0.17 24.75 4.88
CA GLY A 187 -1.19 25.80 4.95
C GLY A 187 -1.09 26.71 6.18
N GLY A 188 -0.40 26.28 7.25
CA GLY A 188 -0.16 27.07 8.45
C GLY A 188 1.22 27.73 8.52
N ALA A 189 2.09 27.54 7.52
CA ALA A 189 3.41 28.13 7.48
C ALA A 189 3.37 29.54 6.84
N PRO A 190 4.31 30.45 7.18
CA PRO A 190 4.45 31.72 6.47
C PRO A 190 4.93 31.44 5.04
N LEU A 191 4.01 31.44 4.08
CA LEU A 191 4.29 31.13 2.68
C LEU A 191 4.78 32.37 1.92
N THR A 192 5.78 32.18 1.06
CA THR A 192 6.18 33.20 0.08
C THR A 192 5.25 33.10 -1.13
N LEU A 193 4.10 33.77 -1.00
CA LEU A 193 3.05 33.79 -2.01
C LEU A 193 3.41 34.77 -3.14
N ARG A 194 2.96 34.46 -4.36
CA ARG A 194 3.05 35.42 -5.46
C ARG A 194 2.10 36.61 -5.21
N PRO A 195 2.46 37.82 -5.68
CA PRO A 195 1.56 38.96 -5.63
C PRO A 195 0.21 38.64 -6.29
N TYR A 196 -0.89 39.02 -5.64
CA TYR A 196 -2.27 38.75 -6.11
C TYR A 196 -2.56 39.26 -7.52
N PHE A 197 -1.87 40.33 -7.96
CA PHE A 197 -2.01 40.89 -9.30
C PHE A 197 -1.34 40.04 -10.41
N GLU A 198 -0.37 39.19 -10.06
CA GLU A 198 0.28 38.28 -11.02
C GLU A 198 -0.45 36.94 -11.14
N ASP A 199 -1.08 36.47 -10.05
CA ASP A 199 -1.82 35.22 -10.03
C ASP A 199 -2.94 35.27 -8.97
N ALA A 200 -4.20 35.16 -9.41
CA ALA A 200 -5.36 35.14 -8.53
C ALA A 200 -5.35 33.95 -7.54
N PHE A 201 -4.62 32.88 -7.87
CA PHE A 201 -4.42 31.73 -6.99
C PHE A 201 -3.16 31.84 -6.14
N LEU A 202 -2.43 32.97 -6.18
CA LEU A 202 -1.22 33.22 -5.39
C LEU A 202 -0.12 32.16 -5.58
N GLY A 203 -0.15 31.42 -6.70
CA GLY A 203 0.72 30.27 -6.97
C GLY A 203 0.29 28.95 -6.32
N LEU A 204 -0.87 28.86 -5.66
CA LEU A 204 -1.36 27.69 -4.90
C LEU A 204 -2.15 26.67 -5.73
N LYS A 205 -2.42 26.95 -7.01
CA LYS A 205 -3.06 26.02 -7.95
C LYS A 205 -2.42 24.60 -7.99
N PRO A 206 -1.08 24.45 -7.92
CA PRO A 206 -0.44 23.13 -7.87
C PRO A 206 -0.75 22.36 -6.58
N VAL A 207 -0.97 23.06 -5.45
CA VAL A 207 -1.28 22.47 -4.14
C VAL A 207 -2.68 21.87 -4.15
N GLY A 208 -3.66 22.61 -4.70
CA GLY A 208 -5.03 22.13 -4.86
C GLY A 208 -5.13 20.93 -5.81
N SER A 209 -4.41 20.98 -6.95
CA SER A 209 -4.29 19.86 -7.88
C SER A 209 -3.69 18.61 -7.24
N LEU A 210 -2.66 18.78 -6.40
CA LEU A 210 -2.02 17.69 -5.68
C LEU A 210 -2.98 17.04 -4.70
N ALA A 211 -3.68 17.83 -3.87
CA ALA A 211 -4.66 17.31 -2.91
C ALA A 211 -5.79 16.53 -3.62
N LEU A 212 -6.29 17.04 -4.74
CA LEU A 212 -7.31 16.38 -5.54
C LEU A 212 -6.79 15.08 -6.18
N SER A 213 -5.54 15.07 -6.65
CA SER A 213 -4.91 13.88 -7.23
C SER A 213 -4.65 12.78 -6.17
N LEU A 214 -4.32 13.16 -4.94
CA LEU A 214 -4.18 12.21 -3.83
C LEU A 214 -5.54 11.69 -3.37
N ALA A 215 -6.53 12.56 -3.27
CA ALA A 215 -7.89 12.18 -2.91
C ALA A 215 -8.47 11.21 -3.94
N SER A 216 -8.34 11.50 -5.24
CA SER A 216 -8.79 10.59 -6.30
C SER A 216 -8.06 9.24 -6.29
N ALA A 217 -6.73 9.23 -6.08
CA ALA A 217 -5.98 7.98 -5.97
C ALA A 217 -6.39 7.15 -4.73
N TYR A 218 -6.74 7.80 -3.62
CA TYR A 218 -7.22 7.17 -2.39
C TYR A 218 -8.67 6.69 -2.49
N PHE A 219 -9.57 7.48 -3.06
CA PHE A 219 -10.95 7.07 -3.28
C PHE A 219 -11.05 5.97 -4.33
N GLY A 220 -10.22 5.98 -5.36
CA GLY A 220 -10.08 4.85 -6.29
C GLY A 220 -9.45 3.60 -5.66
N PHE A 221 -8.84 3.72 -4.47
CA PHE A 221 -8.37 2.57 -3.68
C PHE A 221 -9.49 1.96 -2.81
N ILE A 222 -10.45 2.77 -2.36
CA ILE A 222 -11.56 2.35 -1.49
C ILE A 222 -12.80 1.90 -2.29
N GLY A 223 -13.03 2.53 -3.45
CA GLY A 223 -14.23 2.38 -4.28
C GLY A 223 -14.25 1.13 -5.15
#